data_AF-A0A0F8Y7L8-F1
#
_entry.id   AF-A0A0F8Y7L8-F1
#
_cell.length_a   1.000
_cell.length_b   1.000
_cell.length_c   1.000
_cell.angle_alpha   90.00
_cell.angle_beta   90.00
_cell.angle_gamma   90.00
#
_symmetry.space_group_name_H-M   'P 1'
#
loop_
_entity.id
_entity.type
_entity.pdbx_description
1 polymer ?
#
loop_
_entity_poly.entity_id
_entity_poly.type
_entity_poly.pdbx_seq_one_letter_code
_entity_poly.pdbx_strand_id
1 'polypeptide(L)'
;MGYCWDIKADIVKKKDNLREILPIGNKTKIDNFGFTNYVFSKQMFNNPHYVKPTDEFELFRKFISGGSRSYPSDGGVPNDLVSREARIILKEIRRISKTPESIYHEDAIDVLKNGIFSLVRGTIKLYLGKYTTRDWRRKRFTDDIDFWVFKINLLEHALKKNGWIKNKVTREWEKTVFWHNPMTDKREEHIIISSNDINQILDFGGGSYLDGSDLKSILKKKLMRGHDVDLSDILNVAMVLNKAEGFSIKEWRDSWCAFEESINTRSTRTLSNVISLIRLSYGIADYLEKVGQALVKYNNQIFDEILFPESEIIKITRLSVHWQKYLKRHGADKTRELIHNYIMTQGHFKKYYSKNLRIFGAKVLQLLNDKSKLLKMTFDIES
;
A
#
# COMPACT_ATOMS: atom_id res chain seq x y z
N MET A 1 -23.73 23.29 11.33
CA MET A 1 -22.70 22.78 12.26
C MET A 1 -21.34 22.97 11.62
N GLY A 2 -20.39 23.60 12.30
CA GLY A 2 -18.99 23.59 11.87
C GLY A 2 -18.32 22.32 12.40
N TYR A 3 -17.79 21.49 11.50
CA TYR A 3 -17.01 20.31 11.90
C TYR A 3 -15.56 20.71 12.20
N CYS A 4 -14.91 20.03 13.14
CA CYS A 4 -13.50 20.26 13.45
C CYS A 4 -12.52 19.53 12.50
N TRP A 5 -13.07 18.82 11.52
CA TRP A 5 -12.33 18.22 10.41
C TRP A 5 -12.88 18.74 9.08
N ASP A 6 -12.10 18.55 8.02
CA ASP A 6 -12.53 18.89 6.67
C ASP A 6 -13.40 17.76 6.10
N ILE A 7 -14.69 18.03 5.96
CA ILE A 7 -15.66 17.09 5.39
C ILE A 7 -15.41 16.78 3.91
N LYS A 8 -14.52 17.53 3.24
CA LYS A 8 -14.21 17.49 1.81
C LYS A 8 -12.72 17.27 1.52
N ALA A 9 -11.95 16.72 2.46
CA ALA A 9 -10.51 16.56 2.33
C ALA A 9 -10.07 15.92 0.98
N ASP A 10 -9.02 16.52 0.37
CA ASP A 10 -8.34 16.16 -0.89
C ASP A 10 -9.00 16.57 -2.23
N ILE A 11 -9.28 17.87 -2.40
CA ILE A 11 -9.62 18.50 -3.69
C ILE A 11 -8.36 18.59 -4.57
N VAL A 12 -8.26 17.78 -5.62
CA VAL A 12 -7.27 18.02 -6.68
C VAL A 12 -7.85 18.94 -7.77
N LYS A 13 -9.15 18.82 -8.14
CA LYS A 13 -9.86 19.77 -9.02
C LYS A 13 -11.35 19.94 -8.69
N LYS A 14 -11.93 21.08 -9.11
CA LYS A 14 -13.38 21.36 -9.07
C LYS A 14 -14.13 20.30 -9.91
N LYS A 15 -15.06 19.56 -9.30
CA LYS A 15 -15.97 18.52 -9.84
C LYS A 15 -15.56 17.04 -9.65
N ASP A 16 -14.48 16.73 -8.92
CA ASP A 16 -13.99 15.34 -8.78
C ASP A 16 -14.74 14.41 -7.78
N ASN A 17 -15.89 14.80 -7.21
CA ASN A 17 -16.61 13.98 -6.21
C ASN A 17 -15.68 13.37 -5.13
N LEU A 18 -15.23 14.29 -4.27
CA LEU A 18 -14.33 14.11 -3.12
C LEU A 18 -14.72 12.94 -2.19
N ARG A 19 -13.77 12.50 -1.35
CA ARG A 19 -14.11 11.64 -0.20
C ARG A 19 -14.87 12.49 0.81
N GLU A 20 -16.18 12.34 0.82
CA GLU A 20 -17.04 12.94 1.80
C GLU A 20 -16.88 12.23 3.16
N ILE A 21 -16.51 13.00 4.18
CA ILE A 21 -16.32 12.52 5.55
C ILE A 21 -17.41 13.11 6.42
N LEU A 22 -18.63 12.69 6.13
CA LEU A 22 -19.80 13.04 6.91
C LEU A 22 -20.17 11.91 7.87
N PRO A 23 -20.57 12.27 9.11
CA PRO A 23 -21.18 11.33 10.02
C PRO A 23 -22.61 11.03 9.56
N ILE A 24 -23.13 9.89 9.98
CA ILE A 24 -24.51 9.48 9.77
C ILE A 24 -25.40 10.38 10.63
N GLY A 25 -26.13 11.28 9.99
CA GLY A 25 -26.88 12.36 10.67
C GLY A 25 -27.87 11.85 11.72
N ASN A 26 -28.69 10.84 11.38
CA ASN A 26 -29.66 10.26 12.29
C ASN A 26 -29.06 9.37 13.40
N LYS A 27 -27.76 9.06 13.35
CA LYS A 27 -27.04 8.34 14.41
C LYS A 27 -26.17 9.26 15.25
N THR A 28 -26.00 10.52 14.82
CA THR A 28 -25.22 11.51 15.56
C THR A 28 -26.08 12.11 16.65
N LYS A 29 -25.63 12.05 17.90
CA LYS A 29 -26.42 12.46 19.07
C LYS A 29 -25.58 13.17 20.12
N ILE A 30 -26.21 14.07 20.85
CA ILE A 30 -25.63 14.66 22.06
C ILE A 30 -26.03 13.79 23.24
N ASP A 31 -25.08 13.38 24.08
CA ASP A 31 -25.38 12.62 25.30
C ASP A 31 -25.66 13.52 26.50
N ASN A 32 -26.02 12.90 27.62
CA ASN A 32 -26.39 13.59 28.86
C ASN A 32 -25.23 14.36 29.49
N PHE A 33 -23.97 14.14 29.06
CA PHE A 33 -22.79 14.86 29.51
C PHE A 33 -22.41 16.00 28.55
N GLY A 34 -23.19 16.19 27.49
CA GLY A 34 -22.99 17.21 26.46
C GLY A 34 -21.94 16.82 25.42
N PHE A 35 -21.59 15.53 25.29
CA PHE A 35 -20.72 15.07 24.21
C PHE A 35 -21.50 14.89 22.91
N THR A 36 -20.94 15.40 21.81
CA THR A 36 -21.43 15.07 20.47
C THR A 36 -20.81 13.76 20.00
N ASN A 37 -21.65 12.74 19.83
CA ASN A 37 -21.26 11.41 19.38
C ASN A 37 -21.46 11.31 17.87
N TYR A 38 -20.37 11.36 17.11
CA TYR A 38 -20.37 11.22 15.65
C TYR A 38 -20.22 9.75 15.25
N VAL A 39 -21.19 9.22 14.52
CA VAL A 39 -21.14 7.84 14.01
C VAL A 39 -20.87 7.87 12.52
N PHE A 40 -19.86 7.14 12.04
CA PHE A 40 -19.52 7.09 10.62
C PHE A 40 -19.85 5.73 10.01
N SER A 41 -20.22 5.74 8.72
CA SER A 41 -20.34 4.51 7.94
C SER A 41 -18.96 3.94 7.63
N LYS A 42 -18.88 2.61 7.59
CA LYS A 42 -17.73 1.90 7.03
C LYS A 42 -17.58 2.26 5.56
N GLN A 43 -16.34 2.42 5.11
CA GLN A 43 -16.07 2.78 3.72
C GLN A 43 -15.04 1.85 3.08
N MET A 44 -15.07 1.83 1.77
CA MET A 44 -14.16 1.13 0.90
C MET A 44 -13.67 2.17 -0.14
N PHE A 45 -12.36 2.23 -0.42
CA PHE A 45 -11.82 2.92 -1.61
C PHE A 45 -12.67 2.74 -2.88
N ASN A 46 -12.90 3.81 -3.62
CA ASN A 46 -13.55 3.66 -4.91
C ASN A 46 -12.65 2.88 -5.87
N ASN A 47 -13.19 1.90 -6.59
CA ASN A 47 -12.48 1.22 -7.66
C ASN A 47 -13.43 1.06 -8.85
N PRO A 48 -13.30 1.90 -9.89
CA PRO A 48 -14.22 1.88 -11.03
C PRO A 48 -14.11 0.60 -11.87
N HIS A 49 -12.99 -0.14 -11.74
CA HIS A 49 -12.73 -1.37 -12.48
C HIS A 49 -13.11 -2.64 -11.69
N TYR A 50 -13.66 -2.50 -10.47
CA TYR A 50 -14.03 -3.63 -9.64
C TYR A 50 -15.42 -3.50 -9.02
N VAL A 51 -16.37 -4.29 -9.55
CA VAL A 51 -17.70 -4.47 -8.93
C VAL A 51 -17.63 -5.56 -7.87
N LYS A 52 -18.03 -5.28 -6.63
CA LYS A 52 -18.04 -6.29 -5.55
C LYS A 52 -19.22 -7.26 -5.77
N PRO A 53 -18.98 -8.58 -5.90
CA PRO A 53 -20.07 -9.55 -5.95
C PRO A 53 -20.84 -9.56 -4.64
N THR A 54 -22.14 -9.77 -4.73
CA THR A 54 -23.01 -10.00 -3.57
C THR A 54 -23.05 -11.48 -3.20
N ASP A 55 -22.89 -12.37 -4.17
CA ASP A 55 -22.84 -13.82 -3.98
C ASP A 55 -21.44 -14.30 -3.54
N GLU A 56 -21.40 -15.27 -2.63
CA GLU A 56 -20.14 -15.81 -2.09
C GLU A 56 -19.38 -16.66 -3.11
N PHE A 57 -20.08 -17.41 -3.97
CA PHE A 57 -19.43 -18.24 -4.98
C PHE A 57 -18.87 -17.39 -6.11
N GLU A 58 -19.56 -16.32 -6.51
CA GLU A 58 -19.01 -15.31 -7.42
C GLU A 58 -17.79 -14.60 -6.82
N LEU A 59 -17.79 -14.32 -5.51
CA LEU A 59 -16.64 -13.76 -4.83
C LEU A 59 -15.43 -14.71 -4.88
N PHE A 60 -15.66 -16.02 -4.69
CA PHE A 60 -14.66 -17.06 -4.89
C PHE A 60 -14.15 -17.07 -6.34
N ARG A 61 -15.05 -17.13 -7.34
CA ARG A 61 -14.69 -17.12 -8.77
C ARG A 61 -13.90 -15.89 -9.19
N LYS A 62 -14.27 -14.70 -8.68
CA LYS A 62 -13.51 -13.48 -8.93
C LYS A 62 -12.09 -13.58 -8.37
N PHE A 63 -11.94 -14.03 -7.12
CA PHE A 63 -10.62 -14.13 -6.51
C PHE A 63 -9.67 -15.04 -7.31
N ILE A 64 -10.12 -16.23 -7.70
CA ILE A 64 -9.28 -17.22 -8.41
C ILE A 64 -8.95 -16.79 -9.83
N SER A 65 -9.85 -16.07 -10.51
CA SER A 65 -9.59 -15.48 -11.82
C SER A 65 -8.74 -14.20 -11.75
N GLY A 66 -8.25 -13.85 -10.55
CA GLY A 66 -7.46 -12.65 -10.27
C GLY A 66 -8.26 -11.36 -10.29
N GLY A 67 -9.57 -11.47 -10.55
CA GLY A 67 -10.57 -10.45 -10.31
C GLY A 67 -10.47 -9.99 -8.87
N SER A 68 -9.93 -8.80 -8.70
CA SER A 68 -9.70 -8.25 -7.40
C SER A 68 -9.57 -6.76 -7.47
N ARG A 69 -9.67 -6.15 -6.31
CA ARG A 69 -9.56 -4.72 -6.16
C ARG A 69 -8.11 -4.32 -6.40
N SER A 70 -7.85 -3.59 -7.49
CA SER A 70 -6.64 -2.77 -7.58
C SER A 70 -6.59 -1.87 -6.36
N TYR A 71 -5.46 -1.86 -5.66
CA TYR A 71 -5.24 -0.85 -4.63
C TYR A 71 -5.10 0.50 -5.31
N PRO A 72 -5.52 1.60 -4.68
CA PRO A 72 -5.17 2.93 -5.15
C PRO A 72 -3.68 2.97 -5.49
N SER A 73 -3.38 3.43 -6.70
CA SER A 73 -2.06 3.38 -7.33
C SER A 73 -1.73 4.75 -7.89
N ASP A 74 -0.45 5.05 -8.00
CA ASP A 74 0.07 6.35 -8.43
C ASP A 74 0.90 6.26 -9.72
N GLY A 75 0.98 5.08 -10.35
CA GLY A 75 1.65 4.92 -11.65
C GLY A 75 1.12 3.73 -12.46
N GLY A 76 1.74 3.50 -13.62
CA GLY A 76 1.36 2.45 -14.56
C GLY A 76 2.15 1.15 -14.45
N VAL A 77 3.22 1.11 -13.64
CA VAL A 77 4.19 0.00 -13.66
C VAL A 77 4.06 -0.88 -12.41
N PRO A 78 4.02 -2.22 -12.55
CA PRO A 78 3.99 -3.12 -11.41
C PRO A 78 5.14 -2.86 -10.42
N ASN A 79 4.82 -2.78 -9.13
CA ASN A 79 5.81 -2.48 -8.09
C ASN A 79 7.00 -3.45 -8.05
N ASP A 80 6.82 -4.72 -8.47
CA ASP A 80 7.91 -5.70 -8.51
C ASP A 80 8.95 -5.38 -9.57
N LEU A 81 8.53 -4.83 -10.71
CA LEU A 81 9.42 -4.32 -11.77
C LEU A 81 10.21 -3.11 -11.28
N VAL A 82 9.52 -2.12 -10.71
CA VAL A 82 10.16 -0.90 -10.19
C VAL A 82 11.13 -1.23 -9.06
N SER A 83 10.72 -2.12 -8.15
CA SER A 83 11.57 -2.61 -7.06
C SER A 83 12.79 -3.39 -7.55
N ARG A 84 12.73 -4.02 -8.71
CA ARG A 84 13.89 -4.67 -9.33
C ARG A 84 14.91 -3.63 -9.77
N GLU A 85 14.47 -2.56 -10.41
CA GLU A 85 15.35 -1.46 -10.82
C GLU A 85 15.97 -0.75 -9.60
N ALA A 86 15.18 -0.49 -8.55
CA ALA A 86 15.70 0.02 -7.28
C ALA A 86 16.80 -0.89 -6.70
N ARG A 87 16.59 -2.22 -6.70
CA ARG A 87 17.60 -3.19 -6.22
C ARG A 87 18.89 -3.15 -7.02
N ILE A 88 18.84 -2.88 -8.33
CA ILE A 88 20.03 -2.76 -9.17
C ILE A 88 20.88 -1.58 -8.69
N ILE A 89 20.27 -0.42 -8.49
CA ILE A 89 20.96 0.77 -7.99
C ILE A 89 21.53 0.55 -6.58
N LEU A 90 20.72 -0.01 -5.68
CA LEU A 90 21.16 -0.32 -4.32
C LEU A 90 22.33 -1.32 -4.29
N LYS A 91 22.33 -2.32 -5.17
CA LYS A 91 23.44 -3.27 -5.31
C LYS A 91 24.70 -2.59 -5.83
N GLU A 92 24.57 -1.64 -6.74
CA GLU A 92 25.71 -0.89 -7.27
C GLU A 92 26.35 -0.02 -6.18
N ILE A 93 25.55 0.69 -5.38
CA ILE A 93 26.06 1.45 -4.22
C ILE A 93 26.80 0.52 -3.24
N ARG A 94 26.22 -0.64 -2.93
CA ARG A 94 26.87 -1.66 -2.08
C ARG A 94 28.15 -2.24 -2.70
N ARG A 95 28.24 -2.32 -4.02
CA ARG A 95 29.45 -2.76 -4.71
C ARG A 95 30.54 -1.71 -4.55
N ILE A 96 30.21 -0.44 -4.77
CA ILE A 96 31.13 0.70 -4.60
C ILE A 96 31.68 0.79 -3.17
N SER A 97 30.84 0.53 -2.16
CA SER A 97 31.27 0.51 -0.75
C SER A 97 32.27 -0.61 -0.43
N LYS A 98 32.56 -1.51 -1.38
CA LYS A 98 33.53 -2.60 -1.26
C LYS A 98 34.68 -2.47 -2.26
N THR A 99 34.77 -1.35 -2.98
CA THR A 99 35.83 -1.07 -3.97
C THR A 99 36.63 0.14 -3.49
N PRO A 100 37.73 -0.07 -2.75
CA PRO A 100 38.55 1.01 -2.19
C PRO A 100 39.08 2.00 -3.24
N GLU A 101 39.25 1.54 -4.49
CA GLU A 101 39.78 2.34 -5.60
C GLU A 101 38.73 3.29 -6.19
N SER A 102 37.45 3.11 -5.85
CA SER A 102 36.39 4.00 -6.32
C SER A 102 36.48 5.36 -5.65
N ILE A 103 36.41 6.44 -6.43
CA ILE A 103 36.33 7.82 -5.90
C ILE A 103 35.11 8.06 -4.99
N TYR A 104 34.10 7.17 -5.03
CA TYR A 104 32.91 7.23 -4.20
C TYR A 104 32.89 6.18 -3.07
N HIS A 105 34.01 5.52 -2.76
CA HIS A 105 34.08 4.45 -1.76
C HIS A 105 33.58 4.90 -0.38
N GLU A 106 34.16 5.97 0.15
CA GLU A 106 33.83 6.53 1.47
C GLU A 106 32.37 7.00 1.53
N ASP A 107 31.91 7.69 0.49
CA ASP A 107 30.51 8.11 0.36
C ASP A 107 29.56 6.91 0.41
N ALA A 108 29.91 5.81 -0.25
CA ALA A 108 29.11 4.60 -0.27
C ALA A 108 29.08 3.87 1.08
N ILE A 109 30.19 3.86 1.83
CA ILE A 109 30.22 3.36 3.21
C ILE A 109 29.33 4.22 4.10
N ASP A 110 29.45 5.54 3.99
CA ASP A 110 28.73 6.51 4.81
C ASP A 110 27.20 6.39 4.66
N VAL A 111 26.70 6.36 3.42
CA VAL A 111 25.24 6.24 3.19
C VAL A 111 24.69 4.89 3.66
N LEU A 112 25.51 3.83 3.67
CA LEU A 112 25.08 2.48 4.07
C LEU A 112 25.08 2.23 5.57
N LYS A 113 25.51 3.19 6.41
CA LYS A 113 25.56 3.05 7.88
C LYS A 113 24.24 2.58 8.49
N ASN A 114 23.11 3.06 7.97
CA ASN A 114 21.76 2.71 8.45
C ASN A 114 21.12 1.53 7.68
N GLY A 115 21.93 0.80 6.91
CA GLY A 115 21.51 -0.33 6.11
C GLY A 115 20.98 0.04 4.73
N ILE A 116 21.04 -0.91 3.80
CA ILE A 116 20.77 -0.68 2.37
C ILE A 116 19.36 -0.16 2.06
N PHE A 117 18.36 -0.55 2.85
CA PHE A 117 16.99 -0.10 2.63
C PHE A 117 16.71 1.29 3.23
N SER A 118 17.65 1.91 3.96
CA SER A 118 17.51 3.32 4.36
C SER A 118 17.71 4.29 3.19
N LEU A 119 18.26 3.81 2.08
CA LEU A 119 18.51 4.60 0.88
C LEU A 119 17.28 4.79 -0.02
N VAL A 120 16.13 4.23 0.36
CA VAL A 120 14.87 4.29 -0.41
C VAL A 120 13.72 4.65 0.50
N ARG A 121 12.71 5.31 -0.09
CA ARG A 121 11.50 5.79 0.59
C ARG A 121 10.22 5.32 -0.09
N GLY A 122 9.11 5.78 0.46
CA GLY A 122 7.79 5.64 -0.15
C GLY A 122 7.38 4.20 -0.39
N THR A 123 6.67 3.98 -1.49
CA THR A 123 6.09 2.70 -1.86
C THR A 123 7.16 1.62 -2.10
N ILE A 124 8.32 1.99 -2.63
CA ILE A 124 9.44 1.07 -2.86
C ILE A 124 10.08 0.61 -1.55
N LYS A 125 10.26 1.51 -0.56
CA LYS A 125 10.67 1.10 0.80
C LYS A 125 9.67 0.12 1.41
N LEU A 126 8.38 0.42 1.31
CA LEU A 126 7.32 -0.44 1.83
C LEU A 126 7.36 -1.84 1.20
N TYR A 127 7.59 -1.90 -0.11
CA TYR A 127 7.75 -3.15 -0.85
C TYR A 127 9.01 -3.92 -0.43
N LEU A 128 10.18 -3.27 -0.46
CA LEU A 128 11.47 -3.92 -0.25
C LEU A 128 11.67 -4.39 1.18
N GLY A 129 11.21 -3.58 2.16
CA GLY A 129 11.17 -3.96 3.58
C GLY A 129 10.08 -4.98 3.92
N LYS A 130 9.28 -5.39 2.92
CA LYS A 130 8.23 -6.42 3.03
C LYS A 130 7.13 -6.08 4.05
N TYR A 131 6.82 -4.80 4.24
CA TYR A 131 5.73 -4.36 5.11
C TYR A 131 4.35 -4.54 4.47
N THR A 132 4.25 -5.21 3.34
CA THR A 132 3.02 -5.36 2.56
C THR A 132 2.78 -6.81 2.14
N THR A 133 1.52 -7.13 1.85
CA THR A 133 1.09 -8.47 1.43
C THR A 133 1.60 -8.78 0.02
N ARG A 134 1.78 -10.07 -0.32
CA ARG A 134 2.10 -10.48 -1.71
C ARG A 134 0.99 -10.07 -2.70
N ASP A 135 -0.24 -9.99 -2.21
CA ASP A 135 -1.40 -9.57 -2.98
C ASP A 135 -1.31 -8.09 -3.40
N TRP A 136 -0.96 -7.21 -2.45
CA TRP A 136 -0.71 -5.80 -2.71
C TRP A 136 0.40 -5.59 -3.74
N ARG A 137 1.49 -6.36 -3.65
CA ARG A 137 2.65 -6.24 -4.53
C ARG A 137 2.35 -6.43 -6.02
N ARG A 138 1.32 -7.20 -6.36
CA ARG A 138 0.91 -7.46 -7.76
C ARG A 138 -0.23 -6.55 -8.23
N LYS A 139 -0.79 -5.73 -7.34
CA LYS A 139 -2.01 -4.93 -7.55
C LYS A 139 -1.81 -3.46 -7.20
N ARG A 140 -0.56 -3.08 -6.94
CA ARG A 140 -0.09 -1.73 -6.68
C ARG A 140 0.95 -1.40 -7.75
N PHE A 141 0.74 -0.25 -8.37
CA PHE A 141 1.52 0.22 -9.50
C PHE A 141 2.07 1.60 -9.20
N THR A 142 3.36 1.80 -9.44
CA THR A 142 4.06 3.07 -9.24
C THR A 142 5.06 3.23 -10.37
N ASP A 143 5.33 4.43 -10.80
CA ASP A 143 6.38 4.81 -11.75
C ASP A 143 7.60 5.40 -11.03
N ASP A 144 7.47 5.69 -9.74
CA ASP A 144 8.43 6.49 -8.98
C ASP A 144 9.34 5.64 -8.09
N ILE A 145 10.63 5.98 -8.09
CA ILE A 145 11.60 5.51 -7.10
C ILE A 145 12.14 6.71 -6.32
N ASP A 146 11.68 6.83 -5.07
CA ASP A 146 12.17 7.82 -4.12
C ASP A 146 13.49 7.34 -3.47
N PHE A 147 14.63 7.82 -3.97
CA PHE A 147 15.91 7.59 -3.30
C PHE A 147 16.14 8.62 -2.19
N TRP A 148 16.69 8.14 -1.07
CA TRP A 148 17.05 8.95 0.09
C TRP A 148 18.57 8.91 0.30
N VAL A 149 19.30 9.55 -0.62
CA VAL A 149 20.78 9.48 -0.68
C VAL A 149 21.36 10.89 -0.73
N PHE A 150 21.98 11.31 0.37
CA PHE A 150 22.56 12.65 0.53
C PHE A 150 23.85 12.86 -0.25
N LYS A 151 24.56 11.78 -0.57
CA LYS A 151 25.70 11.80 -1.48
C LYS A 151 25.20 11.78 -2.94
N ILE A 152 24.78 12.93 -3.45
CA ILE A 152 24.14 13.07 -4.77
C ILE A 152 25.03 12.53 -5.90
N ASN A 153 26.33 12.83 -5.88
CA ASN A 153 27.26 12.39 -6.93
C ASN A 153 27.38 10.86 -6.98
N LEU A 154 27.36 10.18 -5.84
CA LEU A 154 27.32 8.72 -5.76
C LEU A 154 26.03 8.15 -6.38
N LEU A 155 24.88 8.74 -6.05
CA LEU A 155 23.60 8.31 -6.61
C LEU A 155 23.55 8.51 -8.13
N GLU A 156 23.94 9.68 -8.62
CA GLU A 156 23.99 9.97 -10.06
C GLU A 156 24.96 9.03 -10.79
N HIS A 157 26.11 8.72 -10.19
CA HIS A 157 27.04 7.74 -10.76
C HIS A 157 26.39 6.34 -10.88
N ALA A 158 25.74 5.87 -9.82
CA ALA A 158 25.06 4.58 -9.82
C ALA A 158 23.91 4.53 -10.84
N LEU A 159 23.13 5.60 -10.97
CA LEU A 159 22.05 5.74 -11.96
C LEU A 159 22.58 5.69 -13.40
N LYS A 160 23.54 6.57 -13.75
CA LYS A 160 24.15 6.62 -15.09
C LYS A 160 24.71 5.27 -15.51
N LYS A 161 25.46 4.62 -14.62
CA LYS A 161 26.07 3.31 -14.89
C LYS A 161 25.04 2.22 -15.19
N ASN A 162 23.81 2.36 -14.69
CA ASN A 162 22.73 1.39 -14.86
C ASN A 162 21.68 1.84 -15.89
N GLY A 163 22.06 2.72 -16.83
CA GLY A 163 21.27 3.09 -18.00
C GLY A 163 20.13 4.07 -17.73
N TRP A 164 20.18 4.79 -16.60
CA TRP A 164 19.27 5.89 -16.35
C TRP A 164 19.77 7.16 -17.04
N ILE A 165 18.84 7.94 -17.58
CA ILE A 165 19.12 9.17 -18.33
C ILE A 165 18.47 10.33 -17.60
N LYS A 166 19.22 11.41 -17.37
CA LYS A 166 18.65 12.63 -16.76
C LYS A 166 17.90 13.42 -17.83
N ASN A 167 16.61 13.59 -17.63
CA ASN A 167 15.78 14.43 -18.49
C ASN A 167 16.09 15.91 -18.21
N LYS A 168 16.44 16.66 -19.25
CA LYS A 168 16.85 18.07 -19.11
C LYS A 168 15.68 19.00 -18.77
N VAL A 169 14.46 18.63 -19.15
CA VAL A 169 13.25 19.41 -18.97
C VAL A 169 12.69 19.20 -17.57
N THR A 170 12.42 17.96 -17.19
CA THR A 170 11.84 17.62 -15.87
C THR A 170 12.89 17.65 -14.76
N ARG A 171 14.18 17.52 -15.12
CA ARG A 171 15.33 17.35 -14.21
C ARG A 171 15.34 16.03 -13.44
N GLU A 172 14.39 15.14 -13.73
CA GLU A 172 14.27 13.80 -13.16
C GLU A 172 15.16 12.78 -13.89
N TRP A 173 15.46 11.67 -13.22
CA TRP A 173 16.13 10.53 -13.83
C TRP A 173 15.10 9.55 -14.39
N GLU A 174 15.24 9.16 -15.64
CA GLU A 174 14.28 8.32 -16.36
C GLU A 174 14.95 7.03 -16.86
N LYS A 175 14.16 5.94 -16.88
CA LYS A 175 14.57 4.68 -17.51
C LYS A 175 13.38 3.98 -18.13
N THR A 176 13.53 3.58 -19.39
CA THR A 176 12.55 2.72 -20.07
C THR A 176 12.66 1.29 -19.56
N VAL A 177 11.53 0.73 -19.15
CA VAL A 177 11.39 -0.67 -18.73
C VAL A 177 10.36 -1.38 -19.59
N PHE A 178 10.61 -2.68 -19.79
CA PHE A 178 9.72 -3.54 -20.53
C PHE A 178 9.23 -4.67 -19.63
N TRP A 179 7.95 -5.00 -19.72
CA TRP A 179 7.39 -6.16 -19.07
C TRP A 179 6.31 -6.79 -19.93
N HIS A 180 6.04 -8.06 -19.67
CA HIS A 180 5.00 -8.81 -20.36
C HIS A 180 3.77 -8.83 -19.46
N ASN A 181 2.66 -8.24 -19.92
CA ASN A 181 1.40 -8.25 -19.23
C ASN A 181 0.73 -9.61 -19.45
N PRO A 182 0.69 -10.48 -18.44
CA PRO A 182 0.25 -11.85 -18.65
C PRO A 182 -1.29 -11.94 -18.81
N MET A 183 -2.03 -10.86 -18.55
CA MET A 183 -3.47 -10.76 -18.81
C MET A 183 -3.77 -10.47 -20.27
N THR A 184 -3.02 -9.54 -20.89
CA THR A 184 -3.22 -9.14 -22.30
C THR A 184 -2.32 -9.91 -23.26
N ASP A 185 -1.34 -10.66 -22.73
CA ASP A 185 -0.27 -11.33 -23.48
C ASP A 185 0.59 -10.35 -24.31
N LYS A 186 0.58 -9.07 -23.95
CA LYS A 186 1.32 -8.01 -24.67
C LYS A 186 2.58 -7.60 -23.92
N ARG A 187 3.61 -7.26 -24.69
CA ARG A 187 4.77 -6.54 -24.17
C ARG A 187 4.38 -5.08 -23.99
N GLU A 188 4.55 -4.57 -22.78
CA GLU A 188 4.35 -3.18 -22.44
C GLU A 188 5.68 -2.48 -22.25
N GLU A 189 5.71 -1.22 -22.65
CA GLU A 189 6.81 -0.29 -22.48
C GLU A 189 6.34 0.85 -21.58
N HIS A 190 7.12 1.14 -20.54
CA HIS A 190 6.83 2.22 -19.61
C HIS A 190 8.12 2.93 -19.23
N ILE A 191 8.01 4.20 -18.87
CA ILE A 191 9.10 4.97 -18.28
C ILE A 191 8.90 4.96 -16.77
N ILE A 192 9.93 4.58 -16.04
CA ILE A 192 10.00 4.81 -14.60
C ILE A 192 10.89 6.03 -14.34
N ILE A 193 10.56 6.76 -13.28
CA ILE A 193 11.32 7.92 -12.85
C ILE A 193 11.97 7.66 -11.50
N SER A 194 13.10 8.31 -11.28
CA SER A 194 13.83 8.29 -10.03
C SER A 194 14.02 9.72 -9.58
N SER A 195 13.49 9.98 -8.39
CA SER A 195 13.65 11.25 -7.69
C SER A 195 14.70 11.09 -6.59
N ASN A 196 15.37 12.20 -6.25
CA ASN A 196 16.08 12.29 -4.98
C ASN A 196 15.24 13.14 -4.03
N ASP A 197 14.57 12.47 -3.09
CA ASP A 197 13.64 13.08 -2.13
C ASP A 197 14.31 14.15 -1.25
N ILE A 198 15.64 14.21 -1.20
CA ILE A 198 16.35 15.27 -0.46
C ILE A 198 16.06 16.65 -1.04
N ASN A 199 15.84 16.75 -2.35
CA ASN A 199 15.44 18.02 -2.96
C ASN A 199 14.04 18.45 -2.49
N GLN A 200 13.16 17.51 -2.13
CA GLN A 200 11.85 17.80 -1.52
C GLN A 200 11.95 18.23 -0.05
N ILE A 201 13.03 17.90 0.68
CA ILE A 201 13.28 18.45 2.03
C ILE A 201 13.41 19.97 1.96
N LEU A 202 14.05 20.46 0.88
CA LEU A 202 14.32 21.87 0.64
C LEU A 202 13.15 22.59 -0.06
N ASP A 203 12.10 21.87 -0.45
CA ASP A 203 10.90 22.46 -1.05
C ASP A 203 9.98 23.00 0.05
N PHE A 204 10.15 24.28 0.38
CA PHE A 204 9.38 25.01 1.38
C PHE A 204 7.91 25.25 0.99
N GLY A 205 7.50 24.94 -0.26
CA GLY A 205 6.15 25.25 -0.78
C GLY A 205 5.10 24.16 -0.53
N GLY A 206 5.50 22.92 -0.28
CA GLY A 206 4.61 21.74 -0.36
C GLY A 206 3.88 21.32 0.93
N GLY A 207 4.13 21.98 2.06
CA GLY A 207 3.39 21.74 3.31
C GLY A 207 3.63 20.36 3.97
N SER A 208 4.65 19.59 3.57
CA SER A 208 5.11 18.42 4.32
C SER A 208 6.62 18.26 4.27
N TYR A 209 7.30 18.57 5.38
CA TYR A 209 8.73 18.28 5.57
C TYR A 209 8.97 16.77 5.59
N LEU A 210 10.05 16.31 4.96
CA LEU A 210 10.41 14.89 4.92
C LEU A 210 11.35 14.53 6.08
N ASP A 211 10.83 13.84 7.09
CA ASP A 211 11.58 13.53 8.33
C ASP A 211 12.69 12.48 8.13
N GLY A 212 12.49 11.47 7.29
CA GLY A 212 13.46 10.38 7.12
C GLY A 212 12.94 9.17 6.34
N SER A 213 13.81 8.19 6.08
CA SER A 213 13.45 6.98 5.31
C SER A 213 12.79 5.85 6.10
N ASP A 214 12.70 6.00 7.42
CA ASP A 214 12.11 5.00 8.30
C ASP A 214 10.58 4.93 8.16
N LEU A 215 10.00 3.85 8.68
CA LEU A 215 8.56 3.65 8.59
C LEU A 215 7.77 4.78 9.26
N LYS A 216 8.22 5.29 10.43
CA LYS A 216 7.57 6.40 11.15
C LYS A 216 7.41 7.62 10.23
N SER A 217 8.50 8.04 9.62
CA SER A 217 8.57 9.20 8.72
C SER A 217 7.72 9.04 7.48
N ILE A 218 7.69 7.82 6.91
CA ILE A 218 6.83 7.50 5.76
C ILE A 218 5.35 7.58 6.15
N LEU A 219 4.95 6.95 7.26
CA LEU A 219 3.56 6.98 7.72
C LEU A 219 3.11 8.40 8.06
N LYS A 220 3.97 9.21 8.69
CA LYS A 220 3.67 10.61 9.00
C LYS A 220 3.41 11.45 7.74
N LYS A 221 4.30 11.39 6.73
CA LYS A 221 4.09 12.06 5.42
C LYS A 221 2.74 11.64 4.81
N LYS A 222 2.50 10.33 4.77
CA LYS A 222 1.29 9.73 4.17
C LYS A 222 0.01 10.12 4.91
N LEU A 223 0.05 10.14 6.23
CA LEU A 223 -1.08 10.53 7.08
C LEU A 223 -1.39 12.03 6.94
N MET A 224 -0.36 12.87 6.85
CA MET A 224 -0.53 14.30 6.62
C MET A 224 -1.07 14.59 5.21
N ARG A 225 -0.56 13.91 4.17
CA ARG A 225 -0.99 14.13 2.78
C ARG A 225 -2.39 13.61 2.51
N GLY A 226 -2.67 12.36 2.87
CA GLY A 226 -4.03 11.82 2.89
C GLY A 226 -4.53 11.15 1.62
N HIS A 227 -3.82 11.19 0.49
CA HIS A 227 -4.33 10.63 -0.76
C HIS A 227 -4.74 9.15 -0.62
N ASP A 228 -5.66 8.66 -1.45
CA ASP A 228 -6.13 7.26 -1.39
C ASP A 228 -4.99 6.24 -1.40
N VAL A 229 -3.95 6.52 -2.20
CA VAL A 229 -2.72 5.72 -2.26
C VAL A 229 -1.95 5.70 -0.94
N ASP A 230 -1.93 6.82 -0.22
CA ASP A 230 -1.26 6.95 1.07
C ASP A 230 -1.99 6.19 2.17
N LEU A 231 -3.32 6.37 2.25
CA LEU A 231 -4.12 5.63 3.22
C LEU A 231 -4.08 4.13 2.92
N SER A 232 -4.09 3.74 1.65
CA SER A 232 -3.94 2.34 1.24
C SER A 232 -2.60 1.77 1.71
N ASP A 233 -1.51 2.49 1.54
CA ASP A 233 -0.19 2.06 1.99
C ASP A 233 -0.16 1.86 3.51
N ILE A 234 -0.68 2.81 4.30
CA ILE A 234 -0.80 2.70 5.76
C ILE A 234 -1.60 1.45 6.16
N LEU A 235 -2.75 1.23 5.53
CA LEU A 235 -3.62 0.08 5.82
C LEU A 235 -2.95 -1.25 5.45
N ASN A 236 -2.13 -1.29 4.41
CA ASN A 236 -1.36 -2.48 4.05
C ASN A 236 -0.27 -2.82 5.04
N VAL A 237 0.42 -1.80 5.56
CA VAL A 237 1.37 -1.97 6.68
C VAL A 237 0.65 -2.51 7.91
N ALA A 238 -0.48 -1.91 8.28
CA ALA A 238 -1.28 -2.34 9.42
C ALA A 238 -1.80 -3.79 9.29
N MET A 239 -2.25 -4.19 8.09
CA MET A 239 -2.68 -5.57 7.81
C MET A 239 -1.58 -6.59 8.13
N VAL A 240 -0.34 -6.30 7.74
CA VAL A 240 0.78 -7.25 7.86
C VAL A 240 1.37 -7.26 9.27
N LEU A 241 1.56 -6.10 9.89
CA LEU A 241 2.43 -5.98 11.07
C LEU A 241 1.72 -5.96 12.42
N ASN A 242 0.41 -5.71 12.47
CA ASN A 242 -0.29 -5.49 13.76
C ASN A 242 -0.35 -6.76 14.66
N LYS A 243 0.00 -7.94 14.11
CA LYS A 243 0.18 -9.20 14.86
C LYS A 243 1.40 -10.02 14.38
N ALA A 244 2.40 -9.37 13.77
CA ALA A 244 3.60 -10.07 13.33
C ALA A 244 4.51 -10.47 14.52
N GLU A 245 5.54 -11.28 14.27
CA GLU A 245 6.68 -11.61 15.16
C GLU A 245 8.00 -11.10 14.51
N GLY A 246 8.97 -10.58 15.28
CA GLY A 246 10.32 -10.17 14.79
C GLY A 246 10.65 -8.66 14.65
N PHE A 247 11.82 -8.33 14.08
CA PHE A 247 12.38 -6.95 13.99
C PHE A 247 11.46 -5.93 13.32
N SER A 248 10.63 -6.35 12.36
CA SER A 248 9.63 -5.49 11.70
C SER A 248 8.55 -4.97 12.66
N ILE A 249 8.35 -5.58 13.83
CA ILE A 249 7.44 -5.08 14.87
C ILE A 249 8.02 -3.88 15.58
N LYS A 250 9.34 -3.87 15.85
CA LYS A 250 9.95 -2.75 16.58
C LYS A 250 9.75 -1.47 15.78
N GLU A 251 10.08 -1.50 14.49
CA GLU A 251 9.87 -0.36 13.60
C GLU A 251 8.38 -0.01 13.45
N TRP A 252 7.47 -1.00 13.40
CA TRP A 252 6.03 -0.75 13.44
C TRP A 252 5.56 -0.09 14.74
N ARG A 253 6.05 -0.54 15.88
CA ARG A 253 5.73 0.01 17.20
C ARG A 253 6.24 1.44 17.32
N ASP A 254 7.47 1.69 16.90
CA ASP A 254 8.08 3.01 16.87
C ASP A 254 7.34 3.94 15.88
N SER A 255 6.79 3.38 14.80
CA SER A 255 5.98 4.13 13.84
C SER A 255 4.62 4.55 14.40
N TRP A 256 4.17 4.01 15.53
CA TRP A 256 2.93 4.46 16.18
C TRP A 256 2.98 5.94 16.57
N CYS A 257 4.16 6.44 16.94
CA CYS A 257 4.37 7.86 17.23
C CYS A 257 3.97 8.78 16.06
N ALA A 258 3.99 8.29 14.81
CA ALA A 258 3.50 9.06 13.67
C ALA A 258 2.01 9.40 13.80
N PHE A 259 1.18 8.49 14.30
CA PHE A 259 -0.25 8.72 14.52
C PHE A 259 -0.48 9.67 15.70
N GLU A 260 0.25 9.48 16.79
CA GLU A 260 0.18 10.34 17.97
C GLU A 260 0.58 11.78 17.63
N GLU A 261 1.71 11.98 16.95
CA GLU A 261 2.17 13.28 16.48
C GLU A 261 1.16 13.92 15.52
N SER A 262 0.64 13.15 14.56
CA SER A 262 -0.27 13.67 13.53
C SER A 262 -1.62 14.11 14.11
N ILE A 263 -2.20 13.35 15.05
CA ILE A 263 -3.48 13.73 15.68
C ILE A 263 -3.33 14.95 16.59
N ASN A 264 -2.13 15.20 17.15
CA ASN A 264 -1.88 16.41 17.93
C ASN A 264 -1.73 17.67 17.06
N THR A 265 -1.70 17.54 15.72
CA THR A 265 -1.71 18.71 14.84
C THR A 265 -3.09 19.37 14.83
N ARG A 266 -3.14 20.71 14.73
CA ARG A 266 -4.41 21.45 14.52
C ARG A 266 -4.95 21.32 13.08
N SER A 267 -4.52 20.31 12.34
CA SER A 267 -4.87 20.14 10.93
C SER A 267 -6.20 19.40 10.79
N THR A 268 -7.21 20.13 10.31
CA THR A 268 -8.52 19.56 9.95
C THR A 268 -8.38 18.45 8.91
N ARG A 269 -7.43 18.58 7.97
CA ARG A 269 -7.10 17.54 6.97
C ARG A 269 -6.56 16.28 7.63
N THR A 270 -5.58 16.39 8.52
CA THR A 270 -5.03 15.21 9.20
C THR A 270 -6.11 14.47 10.00
N LEU A 271 -6.99 15.21 10.67
CA LEU A 271 -8.14 14.62 11.39
C LEU A 271 -9.07 13.86 10.43
N SER A 272 -9.33 14.43 9.25
CA SER A 272 -10.11 13.80 8.17
C SER A 272 -9.48 12.50 7.67
N ASN A 273 -8.16 12.49 7.51
CA ASN A 273 -7.39 11.31 7.10
C ASN A 273 -7.45 10.21 8.16
N VAL A 274 -7.38 10.57 9.45
CA VAL A 274 -7.52 9.64 10.58
C VAL A 274 -8.90 9.01 10.61
N ILE A 275 -9.97 9.81 10.48
CA ILE A 275 -11.34 9.30 10.39
C ILE A 275 -11.49 8.36 9.19
N SER A 276 -10.93 8.74 8.05
CA SER A 276 -10.95 7.91 6.83
C SER A 276 -10.22 6.58 7.03
N LEU A 277 -9.05 6.57 7.69
CA LEU A 277 -8.34 5.34 8.03
C LEU A 277 -9.19 4.39 8.86
N ILE A 278 -9.92 4.92 9.85
CA ILE A 278 -10.82 4.10 10.68
C ILE A 278 -11.93 3.51 9.80
N ARG A 279 -12.66 4.34 9.06
CA ARG A 279 -13.77 3.91 8.17
C ARG A 279 -13.32 2.86 7.16
N LEU A 280 -12.16 3.08 6.54
CA LEU A 280 -11.55 2.17 5.56
C LEU A 280 -11.08 0.87 6.21
N SER A 281 -10.50 0.93 7.41
CA SER A 281 -10.04 -0.26 8.15
C SER A 281 -11.20 -1.23 8.37
N TYR A 282 -12.32 -0.76 8.90
CA TYR A 282 -13.49 -1.61 9.16
C TYR A 282 -14.15 -2.11 7.87
N GLY A 283 -14.35 -1.24 6.87
CA GLY A 283 -14.97 -1.66 5.60
C GLY A 283 -14.13 -2.66 4.81
N ILE A 284 -12.80 -2.52 4.81
CA ILE A 284 -11.88 -3.49 4.20
C ILE A 284 -11.83 -4.77 5.02
N ALA A 285 -11.84 -4.70 6.36
CA ALA A 285 -11.88 -5.88 7.21
C ALA A 285 -13.11 -6.75 6.94
N ASP A 286 -14.31 -6.15 6.88
CA ASP A 286 -15.56 -6.85 6.54
C ASP A 286 -15.47 -7.55 5.17
N TYR A 287 -14.86 -6.87 4.18
CA TYR A 287 -14.67 -7.45 2.86
C TYR A 287 -13.68 -8.62 2.86
N LEU A 288 -12.52 -8.46 3.51
CA LEU A 288 -11.50 -9.52 3.60
C LEU A 288 -12.04 -10.76 4.31
N GLU A 289 -12.86 -10.57 5.33
CA GLU A 289 -13.51 -11.66 6.06
C GLU A 289 -14.45 -12.46 5.17
N LYS A 290 -15.33 -11.77 4.41
CA LYS A 290 -16.21 -12.41 3.42
C LYS A 290 -15.44 -13.15 2.34
N VAL A 291 -14.37 -12.55 1.79
CA VAL A 291 -13.49 -13.22 0.83
C VAL A 291 -12.89 -14.47 1.48
N GLY A 292 -12.31 -14.34 2.67
CA GLY A 292 -11.69 -15.46 3.38
C GLY A 292 -12.67 -16.60 3.67
N GLN A 293 -13.92 -16.30 3.99
CA GLN A 293 -14.98 -17.30 4.17
C GLN A 293 -15.31 -18.01 2.85
N ALA A 294 -15.54 -17.25 1.77
CA ALA A 294 -15.81 -17.80 0.44
C ALA A 294 -14.68 -18.70 -0.06
N LEU A 295 -13.41 -18.29 0.12
CA LEU A 295 -12.25 -19.08 -0.29
C LEU A 295 -12.18 -20.42 0.42
N VAL A 296 -12.45 -20.46 1.73
CA VAL A 296 -12.45 -21.71 2.49
C VAL A 296 -13.64 -22.59 2.10
N LYS A 297 -14.83 -22.01 1.98
CA LYS A 297 -16.08 -22.73 1.69
C LYS A 297 -16.06 -23.41 0.32
N TYR A 298 -15.58 -22.72 -0.71
CA TYR A 298 -15.62 -23.21 -2.09
C TYR A 298 -14.28 -23.75 -2.59
N ASN A 299 -13.27 -23.91 -1.73
CA ASN A 299 -11.93 -24.34 -2.13
C ASN A 299 -11.94 -25.62 -2.99
N ASN A 300 -12.71 -26.63 -2.57
CA ASN A 300 -12.78 -27.93 -3.25
C ASN A 300 -13.41 -27.85 -4.65
N GLN A 301 -14.14 -26.77 -4.96
CA GLN A 301 -14.77 -26.59 -6.27
C GLN A 301 -13.73 -26.51 -7.39
N ILE A 302 -12.47 -26.17 -7.11
CA ILE A 302 -11.41 -26.14 -8.13
C ILE A 302 -11.13 -27.51 -8.79
N PHE A 303 -11.57 -28.60 -8.17
CA PHE A 303 -11.47 -29.96 -8.72
C PHE A 303 -12.69 -30.37 -9.56
N ASP A 304 -13.77 -29.59 -9.55
CA ASP A 304 -14.92 -29.84 -10.41
C ASP A 304 -14.57 -29.45 -11.86
N GLU A 305 -14.48 -30.43 -12.74
CA GLU A 305 -14.12 -30.24 -14.15
C GLU A 305 -15.24 -29.61 -14.98
N ILE A 306 -16.49 -29.67 -14.52
CA ILE A 306 -17.62 -28.99 -15.16
C ILE A 306 -17.55 -27.50 -14.84
N LEU A 307 -17.31 -27.14 -13.59
CA LEU A 307 -17.21 -25.74 -13.15
C LEU A 307 -15.88 -25.08 -13.54
N PHE A 308 -14.79 -25.84 -13.50
CA PHE A 308 -13.44 -25.40 -13.83
C PHE A 308 -12.80 -26.38 -14.81
N PRO A 309 -13.17 -26.39 -16.09
CA PRO A 309 -12.49 -27.22 -17.10
C PRO A 309 -11.01 -26.80 -17.26
N GLU A 310 -10.20 -27.62 -17.94
CA GLU A 310 -8.78 -27.34 -18.18
C GLU A 310 -8.54 -25.95 -18.79
N SER A 311 -9.43 -25.51 -19.69
CA SER A 311 -9.39 -24.17 -20.29
C SER A 311 -9.47 -23.04 -19.25
N GLU A 312 -10.27 -23.20 -18.20
CA GLU A 312 -10.36 -22.24 -17.10
C GLU A 312 -9.13 -22.33 -16.17
N ILE A 313 -8.54 -23.51 -15.96
CA ILE A 313 -7.26 -23.62 -15.24
C ILE A 313 -6.15 -22.89 -15.99
N ILE A 314 -6.06 -23.07 -17.31
CA ILE A 314 -5.13 -22.31 -18.17
C ILE A 314 -5.32 -20.81 -17.95
N LYS A 315 -6.57 -20.33 -17.98
CA LYS A 315 -6.89 -18.92 -17.78
C LYS A 315 -6.51 -18.40 -16.39
N ILE A 316 -6.82 -19.14 -15.32
CA ILE A 316 -6.44 -18.80 -13.94
C ILE A 316 -4.92 -18.65 -13.81
N THR A 317 -4.15 -19.53 -14.46
CA THR A 317 -2.68 -19.46 -14.38
C THR A 317 -2.07 -18.28 -15.12
N ARG A 318 -2.80 -17.60 -16.02
CA ARG A 318 -2.35 -16.37 -16.70
C ARG A 318 -2.12 -15.20 -15.73
N LEU A 319 -2.51 -15.32 -14.47
CA LEU A 319 -2.22 -14.30 -13.45
C LEU A 319 -0.73 -14.17 -13.11
N SER A 320 0.10 -15.14 -13.45
CA SER A 320 1.54 -15.00 -13.26
C SER A 320 2.35 -16.00 -14.06
N VAL A 321 3.48 -15.54 -14.60
CA VAL A 321 4.44 -16.37 -15.34
C VAL A 321 4.91 -17.62 -14.59
N HIS A 322 4.93 -17.60 -13.26
CA HIS A 322 5.27 -18.78 -12.46
C HIS A 322 4.20 -19.87 -12.51
N TRP A 323 2.93 -19.49 -12.57
CA TRP A 323 1.80 -20.41 -12.66
C TRP A 323 1.75 -21.04 -14.05
N GLN A 324 1.93 -20.23 -15.10
CA GLN A 324 2.05 -20.74 -16.47
C GLN A 324 3.21 -21.73 -16.64
N LYS A 325 4.39 -21.42 -16.07
CA LYS A 325 5.54 -22.33 -16.07
C LYS A 325 5.25 -23.65 -15.34
N TYR A 326 4.55 -23.58 -14.21
CA TYR A 326 4.16 -24.78 -13.45
C TYR A 326 3.17 -25.64 -14.25
N LEU A 327 2.12 -25.02 -14.81
CA LEU A 327 1.13 -25.70 -15.65
C LEU A 327 1.79 -26.42 -16.83
N LYS A 328 2.67 -25.74 -17.57
CA LYS A 328 3.39 -26.32 -18.72
C LYS A 328 4.22 -27.55 -18.32
N ARG A 329 4.75 -27.59 -17.11
CA ARG A 329 5.63 -28.67 -16.63
C ARG A 329 4.87 -29.86 -16.03
N HIS A 330 3.72 -29.63 -15.41
CA HIS A 330 3.06 -30.61 -14.56
C HIS A 330 1.63 -30.97 -14.98
N GLY A 331 1.05 -30.26 -15.96
CA GLY A 331 -0.33 -30.50 -16.41
C GLY A 331 -1.39 -29.88 -15.49
N ALA A 332 -2.66 -29.99 -15.90
CA ALA A 332 -3.78 -29.33 -15.26
C ALA A 332 -4.03 -29.86 -13.83
N ASP A 333 -4.01 -31.17 -13.61
CA ASP A 333 -4.40 -31.78 -12.33
C ASP A 333 -3.47 -31.38 -11.18
N LYS A 334 -2.15 -31.47 -11.40
CA LYS A 334 -1.16 -31.00 -10.41
C LYS A 334 -1.26 -29.50 -10.18
N THR A 335 -1.65 -28.75 -11.22
CA THR A 335 -1.87 -27.31 -11.08
C THR A 335 -3.12 -27.02 -10.24
N ARG A 336 -4.19 -27.81 -10.35
CA ARG A 336 -5.38 -27.71 -9.47
C ARG A 336 -5.02 -27.92 -8.01
N GLU A 337 -4.23 -28.96 -7.70
CA GLU A 337 -3.76 -29.22 -6.34
C GLU A 337 -2.98 -28.02 -5.77
N LEU A 338 -2.11 -27.40 -6.57
CA LEU A 338 -1.35 -26.23 -6.14
C LEU A 338 -2.24 -25.00 -5.97
N ILE A 339 -3.23 -24.79 -6.85
CA ILE A 339 -4.23 -23.72 -6.73
C ILE A 339 -5.07 -23.91 -5.46
N HIS A 340 -5.56 -25.13 -5.18
CA HIS A 340 -6.33 -25.47 -3.97
C HIS A 340 -5.57 -25.11 -2.70
N ASN A 341 -4.31 -25.55 -2.59
CA ASN A 341 -3.46 -25.24 -1.44
C ASN A 341 -3.22 -23.72 -1.29
N TYR A 342 -3.04 -23.03 -2.42
CA TYR A 342 -2.88 -21.58 -2.44
C TYR A 342 -4.15 -20.86 -1.98
N ILE A 343 -5.32 -21.23 -2.50
CA ILE A 343 -6.63 -20.67 -2.12
C ILE A 343 -6.85 -20.84 -0.63
N MET A 344 -6.60 -22.04 -0.10
CA MET A 344 -6.79 -22.34 1.32
C MET A 344 -5.92 -21.44 2.21
N THR A 345 -4.64 -21.33 1.84
CA THR A 345 -3.68 -20.44 2.51
C THR A 345 -4.13 -18.98 2.45
N GLN A 346 -4.59 -18.52 1.28
CA GLN A 346 -5.10 -17.15 1.14
C GLN A 346 -6.36 -16.93 1.98
N GLY A 347 -7.28 -17.90 2.06
CA GLY A 347 -8.47 -17.84 2.89
C GLY A 347 -8.15 -17.53 4.35
N HIS A 348 -7.15 -18.23 4.92
CA HIS A 348 -6.67 -17.96 6.28
C HIS A 348 -6.00 -16.59 6.42
N PHE A 349 -5.13 -16.21 5.47
CA PHE A 349 -4.50 -14.89 5.51
C PHE A 349 -5.51 -13.74 5.44
N LYS A 350 -6.57 -13.85 4.64
CA LYS A 350 -7.62 -12.82 4.54
C LYS A 350 -8.35 -12.63 5.87
N LYS A 351 -8.69 -13.72 6.57
CA LYS A 351 -9.25 -13.67 7.93
C LYS A 351 -8.28 -13.05 8.94
N TYR A 352 -7.01 -13.42 8.88
CA TYR A 352 -5.97 -12.85 9.73
C TYR A 352 -5.78 -11.33 9.50
N TYR A 353 -5.71 -10.90 8.24
CA TYR A 353 -5.59 -9.48 7.87
C TYR A 353 -6.83 -8.67 8.26
N SER A 354 -8.04 -9.24 8.15
CA SER A 354 -9.26 -8.63 8.65
C SER A 354 -9.16 -8.33 10.15
N LYS A 355 -8.74 -9.33 10.96
CA LYS A 355 -8.55 -9.14 12.41
C LYS A 355 -7.52 -8.05 12.72
N ASN A 356 -6.41 -8.00 11.98
CA ASN A 356 -5.38 -6.98 12.15
C ASN A 356 -5.90 -5.57 11.84
N LEU A 357 -6.71 -5.40 10.79
CA LEU A 357 -7.32 -4.11 10.47
C LEU A 357 -8.34 -3.67 11.50
N ARG A 358 -9.18 -4.58 12.04
CA ARG A 358 -10.11 -4.23 13.12
C ARG A 358 -9.38 -3.72 14.35
N ILE A 359 -8.29 -4.39 14.75
CA ILE A 359 -7.47 -3.95 15.89
C ILE A 359 -6.82 -2.59 15.60
N PHE A 360 -6.30 -2.39 14.38
CA PHE A 360 -5.70 -1.12 14.00
C PHE A 360 -6.74 0.01 14.03
N GLY A 361 -7.91 -0.19 13.40
CA GLY A 361 -9.02 0.76 13.40
C GLY A 361 -9.48 1.10 14.82
N ALA A 362 -9.62 0.12 15.71
CA ALA A 362 -9.98 0.33 17.10
C ALA A 362 -8.94 1.17 17.86
N LYS A 363 -7.64 0.90 17.67
CA LYS A 363 -6.56 1.69 18.29
C LYS A 363 -6.54 3.14 17.80
N VAL A 364 -6.71 3.35 16.49
CA VAL A 364 -6.75 4.70 15.90
C VAL A 364 -8.00 5.45 16.38
N LEU A 365 -9.15 4.77 16.46
CA LEU A 365 -10.40 5.33 16.99
C LEU A 365 -10.26 5.73 18.45
N GLN A 366 -9.66 4.87 19.27
CA GLN A 366 -9.38 5.16 20.67
C GLN A 366 -8.47 6.39 20.80
N LEU A 367 -7.38 6.45 20.05
CA LEU A 367 -6.46 7.58 20.05
C LEU A 367 -7.17 8.89 19.65
N LEU A 368 -8.02 8.84 18.61
CA LEU A 368 -8.83 9.98 18.17
C LEU A 368 -9.80 10.45 19.28
N ASN A 369 -10.51 9.51 19.92
CA ASN A 369 -11.45 9.80 20.99
C ASN A 369 -10.75 10.37 22.22
N ASP A 370 -9.63 9.80 22.64
CA ASP A 370 -8.85 10.29 23.78
C ASP A 370 -8.39 11.74 23.59
N LYS A 371 -8.05 12.11 22.35
CA LYS A 371 -7.63 13.47 22.00
C LYS A 371 -8.79 14.46 21.83
N SER A 372 -9.98 13.95 21.54
CA SER A 372 -11.18 14.76 21.31
C SER A 372 -12.04 14.96 22.56
N LYS A 373 -11.68 14.33 23.69
CA LYS A 373 -12.38 14.44 24.98
C LYS A 373 -12.58 15.88 25.44
N LEU A 374 -11.55 16.72 25.36
CA LEU A 374 -11.61 18.13 25.78
C LEU A 374 -12.58 18.96 24.93
N LEU A 375 -12.82 18.54 23.69
CA LEU A 375 -13.75 19.18 22.77
C LEU A 375 -15.18 18.63 22.91
N LYS A 376 -15.43 17.73 23.89
CA LYS A 376 -16.69 17.01 24.07
C LYS A 376 -17.18 16.32 22.79
N MET A 377 -16.26 15.65 22.09
CA MET A 377 -16.58 14.88 20.89
C MET A 377 -16.10 13.44 21.04
N THR A 378 -16.94 12.54 20.56
CA THR A 378 -16.63 11.11 20.42
C THR A 378 -16.96 10.68 19.00
N PHE A 379 -16.20 9.72 18.52
CA PHE A 379 -16.27 9.13 17.19
C PHE A 379 -16.58 7.65 17.36
N ASP A 380 -17.40 7.12 16.47
CA ASP A 380 -17.74 5.70 16.40
C ASP A 380 -17.95 5.27 14.95
N ILE A 381 -17.88 3.95 14.70
CA ILE A 381 -18.16 3.34 13.41
C ILE A 381 -19.40 2.46 13.53
N GLU A 382 -20.29 2.58 12.54
CA GLU A 382 -21.45 1.71 12.42
C GLU A 382 -21.06 0.23 12.50
N SER A 383 -21.68 -0.50 13.45
CA SER A 383 -21.40 -1.92 13.71
C SER A 383 -21.69 -2.82 12.53
#